data_AF-A0A2V9PCB4-F1
#
_entry.id   AF-A0A2V9PCB4-F1
#
_cell.length_a   1.000
_cell.length_b   1.000
_cell.length_c   1.000
_cell.angle_alpha   90.00
_cell.angle_beta   90.00
_cell.angle_gamma   90.00
#
_symmetry.space_group_name_H-M   'P 1'
#
loop_
_entity.id
_entity.type
_entity.pdbx_description
1 polymer ?
#
loop_
_entity_poly.entity_id
_entity_poly.type
_entity_poly.pdbx_seq_one_letter_code
_entity_poly.pdbx_strand_id
1 'polypeptide(L)'
;MKSGPTAFNSWHHRTAVFIGFATLVVIVAGAVVTSEGAGLSVPDWPTSYGHLVKLPPWVGGIVYEHSHRMIAWFTGLCTMVIGFWTWFVDRRRWMKFLAFGALGTIILQGILGGVTVLHFLPPAISSAHATVAQTFFCIAVAIAVFTGRKWVEEDPQPLADNGHPKLLVLCLCSIVVLYVQLIFGAILRHHGMHWWPHVVNAFSVSLMLTLTGVRSLVQFPRVEAIRRPTVAMLFLLVTQVFLGFAAFVTRVVWGPETVLPQDSMLISTVAHVAVGALLLATTAVLTLQVWRHVTAARAEKIAMIGRQPIGL
;
A
#
# COMPACT_ATOMS: atom_id res chain seq x y z
N MET A 1 32.81 10.82 -15.34
CA MET A 1 32.85 10.57 -13.88
C MET A 1 31.89 9.43 -13.54
N LYS A 2 32.38 8.28 -13.06
CA LYS A 2 31.50 7.26 -12.48
C LYS A 2 30.90 7.88 -11.22
N SER A 3 29.62 8.24 -11.26
CA SER A 3 28.93 8.80 -10.11
C SER A 3 29.00 7.80 -8.95
N GLY A 4 29.65 8.18 -7.84
CA GLY A 4 29.75 7.35 -6.65
C GLY A 4 28.37 6.95 -6.09
N PRO A 5 28.32 5.99 -5.14
CA PRO A 5 27.06 5.52 -4.55
C PRO A 5 26.23 6.67 -3.96
N THR A 6 24.90 6.53 -3.95
CA THR A 6 24.00 7.46 -3.25
C THR A 6 24.33 7.41 -1.75
N ALA A 7 24.60 8.56 -1.12
CA ALA A 7 24.85 8.62 0.31
C ALA A 7 23.53 8.70 1.10
N PHE A 8 23.51 8.19 2.33
CA PHE A 8 22.34 8.27 3.20
C PHE A 8 22.03 9.73 3.57
N ASN A 9 20.76 10.11 3.48
CA ASN A 9 20.26 11.40 3.90
C ASN A 9 19.10 11.20 4.88
N SER A 10 19.32 11.59 6.14
CA SER A 10 18.35 11.37 7.23
C SER A 10 17.05 12.14 7.02
N TRP A 11 17.10 13.36 6.48
CA TRP A 11 15.90 14.17 6.25
C TRP A 11 15.08 13.65 5.08
N HIS A 12 15.75 13.21 4.01
CA HIS A 12 15.10 12.57 2.88
C HIS A 12 14.35 11.30 3.34
N HIS A 13 15.00 10.45 4.14
CA HIS A 13 14.39 9.25 4.69
C HIS A 13 13.22 9.54 5.65
N ARG A 14 13.39 10.46 6.61
CA ARG A 14 12.31 10.86 7.55
C ARG A 14 11.09 11.40 6.82
N THR A 15 11.31 12.19 5.77
CA THR A 15 10.23 12.73 4.93
C THR A 15 9.51 11.62 4.17
N ALA A 16 10.24 10.64 3.62
CA ALA A 16 9.63 9.49 2.97
C ALA A 16 8.78 8.64 3.94
N VAL A 17 9.26 8.41 5.17
CA VAL A 17 8.50 7.71 6.22
C VAL A 17 7.24 8.50 6.60
N PHE A 18 7.37 9.81 6.79
CA PHE A 18 6.25 10.69 7.09
C PHE A 18 5.18 10.64 6.00
N ILE A 19 5.57 10.65 4.72
CA ILE A 19 4.62 10.57 3.60
C ILE A 19 3.93 9.21 3.57
N GLY A 20 4.65 8.11 3.84
CA GLY A 20 4.01 6.81 4.03
C GLY A 20 2.93 6.86 5.11
N PHE A 21 3.23 7.45 6.26
CA PHE A 21 2.25 7.62 7.34
C PHE A 21 1.07 8.53 6.94
N ALA A 22 1.33 9.69 6.35
CA ALA A 22 0.29 10.61 5.87
C ALA A 22 -0.62 9.94 4.83
N THR A 23 -0.06 9.09 3.98
CA THR A 23 -0.82 8.31 2.99
C THR A 23 -1.74 7.28 3.67
N LEU A 24 -1.31 6.64 4.76
CA LEU A 24 -2.19 5.79 5.54
C LEU A 24 -3.34 6.59 6.16
N VAL A 25 -3.05 7.78 6.69
CA VAL A 25 -4.07 8.68 7.25
C VAL A 25 -5.09 9.11 6.19
N VAL A 26 -4.67 9.47 4.97
CA VAL A 26 -5.61 9.84 3.90
C VAL A 26 -6.48 8.66 3.45
N ILE A 27 -5.93 7.43 3.42
CA ILE A 27 -6.69 6.20 3.14
C ILE A 27 -7.74 5.96 4.22
N VAL A 28 -7.38 6.12 5.50
CA VAL A 28 -8.32 6.00 6.63
C VAL A 28 -9.41 7.07 6.53
N ALA A 29 -9.05 8.32 6.26
CA ALA A 29 -10.02 9.40 6.08
C ALA A 29 -10.99 9.12 4.91
N GLY A 30 -10.49 8.62 3.78
CA GLY A 30 -11.33 8.23 2.64
C GLY A 30 -12.25 7.04 2.94
N ALA A 31 -11.77 6.09 3.75
CA ALA A 31 -12.59 5.02 4.27
C ALA A 31 -13.69 5.55 5.20
N VAL A 32 -13.42 6.54 6.05
CA VAL A 32 -14.46 7.17 6.87
C VAL A 32 -15.51 7.85 5.98
N VAL A 33 -15.10 8.66 5.00
CA VAL A 33 -16.01 9.33 4.05
C VAL A 33 -16.96 8.33 3.38
N THR A 34 -16.43 7.18 2.95
CA THR A 34 -17.23 6.17 2.26
C THR A 34 -18.18 5.43 3.20
N SER A 35 -17.75 5.13 4.43
CA SER A 35 -18.60 4.44 5.42
C SER A 35 -19.71 5.32 5.98
N GLU A 36 -19.46 6.62 6.10
CA GLU A 36 -20.45 7.64 6.53
C GLU A 36 -21.39 8.08 5.39
N GLY A 37 -21.22 7.56 4.16
CA GLY A 37 -22.00 8.01 3.01
C GLY A 37 -21.74 9.48 2.63
N ALA A 38 -20.62 10.05 3.08
CA ALA A 38 -20.35 11.47 3.00
C ALA A 38 -19.77 11.93 1.66
N GLY A 39 -19.53 11.03 0.69
CA GLY A 39 -18.77 11.32 -0.53
C GLY A 39 -19.41 12.29 -1.54
N LEU A 40 -20.65 12.73 -1.31
CA LEU A 40 -21.34 13.75 -2.10
C LEU A 40 -21.80 14.93 -1.23
N SER A 41 -21.24 15.07 -0.02
CA SER A 41 -21.60 16.17 0.89
C SER A 41 -21.11 17.51 0.33
N VAL A 42 -19.98 17.51 -0.37
CA VAL A 42 -19.40 18.65 -1.10
C VAL A 42 -19.54 18.37 -2.61
N PRO A 43 -20.52 18.97 -3.30
CA PRO A 43 -20.94 18.54 -4.64
C PRO A 43 -20.04 19.02 -5.79
N ASP A 44 -19.05 19.87 -5.50
CA ASP A 44 -18.14 20.46 -6.46
C ASP A 44 -16.69 19.99 -6.26
N TRP A 45 -15.87 20.10 -7.30
CA TRP A 45 -14.44 19.81 -7.29
C TRP A 45 -13.73 20.66 -8.35
N PRO A 46 -12.53 21.21 -8.12
CA PRO A 46 -11.65 21.05 -6.95
C PRO A 46 -12.00 21.95 -5.75
N THR A 47 -13.01 22.81 -5.88
CA THR A 47 -13.50 23.71 -4.83
C THR A 47 -14.35 22.99 -3.78
N SER A 48 -14.65 23.67 -2.68
CA SER A 48 -15.73 23.31 -1.75
C SER A 48 -16.73 24.46 -1.69
N TYR A 49 -17.91 24.26 -2.28
CA TYR A 49 -18.95 25.27 -2.50
C TYR A 49 -18.42 26.54 -3.19
N GLY A 50 -17.67 26.37 -4.27
CA GLY A 50 -17.13 27.45 -5.10
C GLY A 50 -15.89 28.14 -4.54
N HIS A 51 -15.36 27.68 -3.40
CA HIS A 51 -14.18 28.27 -2.77
C HIS A 51 -13.05 27.25 -2.59
N LEU A 52 -11.80 27.67 -2.83
CA LEU A 52 -10.61 26.84 -2.56
C LEU A 52 -10.11 26.94 -1.12
N VAL A 53 -10.30 28.10 -0.47
CA VAL A 53 -9.69 28.41 0.84
C VAL A 53 -10.74 28.66 1.92
N LYS A 54 -11.95 29.08 1.55
CA LYS A 54 -13.02 29.35 2.51
C LYS A 54 -13.50 28.01 3.10
N LEU A 55 -13.50 27.92 4.43
CA LEU A 55 -14.02 26.74 5.11
C LEU A 55 -15.54 26.61 4.85
N PRO A 56 -16.01 25.43 4.44
CA PRO A 56 -17.43 25.15 4.32
C PRO A 56 -18.08 25.03 5.71
N PRO A 57 -19.42 24.98 5.79
CA PRO A 57 -20.11 24.68 7.04
C PRO A 57 -19.64 23.34 7.63
N TRP A 58 -19.17 23.36 8.89
CA TRP A 58 -18.70 22.16 9.59
C TRP A 58 -19.86 21.38 10.20
N VAL A 59 -20.71 20.80 9.35
CA VAL A 59 -21.92 20.07 9.75
C VAL A 59 -22.08 18.77 8.96
N GLY A 60 -22.50 17.70 9.64
CA GLY A 60 -22.78 16.40 9.03
C GLY A 60 -21.63 15.85 8.18
N GLY A 61 -21.96 15.28 7.02
CA GLY A 61 -21.00 14.65 6.10
C GLY A 61 -19.92 15.58 5.53
N ILE A 62 -20.17 16.91 5.52
CA ILE A 62 -19.21 17.91 5.02
C ILE A 62 -17.91 17.84 5.82
N VAL A 63 -18.00 17.58 7.14
CA VAL A 63 -16.84 17.46 8.03
C VAL A 63 -15.90 16.36 7.53
N TYR A 64 -16.43 15.19 7.17
CA TYR A 64 -15.64 14.07 6.72
C TYR A 64 -15.03 14.33 5.34
N GLU A 65 -15.87 14.77 4.38
CA GLU A 65 -15.42 14.93 3.00
C GLU A 65 -14.40 16.07 2.86
N HIS A 66 -14.67 17.23 3.44
CA HIS A 66 -13.75 18.36 3.38
C HIS A 66 -12.44 18.05 4.13
N SER A 67 -12.50 17.39 5.29
CA SER A 67 -11.28 16.96 6.01
C SER A 67 -10.44 16.01 5.17
N HIS A 68 -11.06 15.02 4.53
CA HIS A 68 -10.36 14.11 3.62
C HIS A 68 -9.68 14.86 2.46
N ARG A 69 -10.37 15.83 1.83
CA ARG A 69 -9.82 16.67 0.76
C ARG A 69 -8.60 17.47 1.24
N MET A 70 -8.64 18.06 2.44
CA MET A 70 -7.52 18.81 2.99
C MET A 70 -6.31 17.92 3.27
N ILE A 71 -6.53 16.74 3.86
CA ILE A 71 -5.46 15.75 4.09
C ILE A 71 -4.88 15.27 2.74
N ALA A 72 -5.73 15.07 1.72
CA ALA A 72 -5.31 14.66 0.39
C ALA A 72 -4.45 15.74 -0.30
N TRP A 73 -4.86 17.02 -0.24
CA TRP A 73 -4.07 18.13 -0.77
C TRP A 73 -2.70 18.24 -0.09
N PHE A 74 -2.67 18.18 1.24
CA PHE A 74 -1.44 18.21 2.01
C PHE A 74 -0.51 17.04 1.67
N THR A 75 -1.06 15.82 1.58
CA THR A 75 -0.32 14.61 1.23
C THR A 75 0.21 14.68 -0.21
N GLY A 76 -0.58 15.20 -1.14
CA GLY A 76 -0.18 15.45 -2.53
C GLY A 76 0.98 16.44 -2.63
N LEU A 77 0.93 17.55 -1.88
CA LEU A 77 2.01 18.53 -1.83
C LEU A 77 3.30 17.93 -1.25
N CYS A 78 3.21 17.22 -0.13
CA CYS A 78 4.36 16.51 0.44
C CYS A 78 4.96 15.51 -0.57
N THR A 79 4.10 14.83 -1.34
CA THR A 79 4.52 13.88 -2.37
C THR A 79 5.25 14.56 -3.52
N MET A 80 4.79 15.75 -3.94
CA MET A 80 5.52 16.55 -4.93
C MET A 80 6.93 16.90 -4.44
N VAL A 81 7.03 17.36 -3.20
CA VAL A 81 8.32 17.70 -2.57
C VAL A 81 9.27 16.49 -2.55
N ILE A 82 8.83 15.33 -2.05
CA ILE A 82 9.71 14.14 -1.99
C ILE A 82 10.02 13.60 -3.38
N GLY A 83 9.09 13.69 -4.34
CA GLY A 83 9.29 13.24 -5.72
C GLY A 83 10.43 14.01 -6.39
N PHE A 84 10.36 15.35 -6.34
CA PHE A 84 11.44 16.19 -6.86
C PHE A 84 12.74 16.04 -6.06
N TRP A 85 12.67 15.98 -4.73
CA TRP A 85 13.87 15.78 -3.91
C TRP A 85 14.58 14.46 -4.27
N THR A 86 13.83 13.35 -4.36
CA THR A 86 14.37 12.04 -4.76
C THR A 86 14.98 12.08 -6.16
N TRP A 87 14.35 12.80 -7.09
CA TRP A 87 14.86 12.96 -8.46
C TRP A 87 16.24 13.62 -8.51
N PHE A 88 16.49 14.62 -7.67
CA PHE A 88 17.75 15.36 -7.64
C PHE A 88 18.84 14.68 -6.81
N VAL A 89 18.49 14.09 -5.65
CA VAL A 89 19.47 13.55 -4.71
C VAL A 89 19.81 12.08 -4.97
N ASP A 90 18.87 11.28 -5.48
CA ASP A 90 19.13 9.88 -5.72
C ASP A 90 19.76 9.62 -7.10
N ARG A 91 20.93 8.97 -7.10
CA ARG A 91 21.66 8.62 -8.32
C ARG A 91 21.10 7.37 -9.00
N ARG A 92 20.31 6.56 -8.29
CA ARG A 92 19.76 5.29 -8.80
C ARG A 92 18.64 5.57 -9.79
N ARG A 93 18.81 5.19 -11.06
CA ARG A 93 17.81 5.44 -12.14
C ARG A 93 16.42 4.90 -11.80
N TRP A 94 16.33 3.75 -11.15
CA TRP A 94 15.05 3.15 -10.77
C TRP A 94 14.31 3.94 -9.67
N MET A 95 15.02 4.66 -8.77
CA MET A 95 14.40 5.56 -7.79
C MET A 95 13.75 6.77 -8.47
N LYS A 96 14.32 7.21 -9.59
CA LYS A 96 13.76 8.29 -10.39
C LYS A 96 12.44 7.90 -11.06
N PHE A 97 12.37 6.68 -11.60
CA PHE A 97 11.11 6.12 -12.11
C PHE A 97 10.07 5.94 -11.00
N LEU A 98 10.49 5.52 -9.80
CA LEU A 98 9.60 5.38 -8.65
C LEU A 98 9.04 6.73 -8.19
N ALA A 99 9.87 7.78 -8.16
CA ALA A 99 9.44 9.14 -7.88
C ALA A 99 8.42 9.64 -8.92
N PHE A 100 8.66 9.42 -10.22
CA PHE A 100 7.65 9.72 -11.24
C PHE A 100 6.37 8.91 -11.09
N GLY A 101 6.48 7.62 -10.76
CA GLY A 101 5.32 6.78 -10.46
C GLY A 101 4.50 7.33 -9.30
N ALA A 102 5.14 7.80 -8.24
CA ALA A 102 4.49 8.47 -7.10
C ALA A 102 3.74 9.74 -7.53
N LEU A 103 4.37 10.60 -8.33
CA LEU A 103 3.74 11.82 -8.86
C LEU A 103 2.56 11.50 -9.79
N GLY A 104 2.74 10.57 -10.72
CA GLY A 104 1.70 10.15 -11.64
C GLY A 104 0.50 9.54 -10.94
N THR A 105 0.72 8.71 -9.91
CA THR A 105 -0.37 8.13 -9.12
C THR A 105 -1.11 9.16 -8.27
N ILE A 106 -0.44 10.18 -7.72
CA ILE A 106 -1.11 11.31 -7.05
C ILE A 106 -1.97 12.15 -8.01
N ILE A 107 -1.47 12.43 -9.21
CA ILE A 107 -2.26 13.14 -10.23
C ILE A 107 -3.49 12.31 -10.61
N LEU A 108 -3.31 11.01 -10.86
CA LEU A 108 -4.41 10.10 -11.14
C LEU A 108 -5.41 10.02 -9.98
N GLN A 109 -4.94 10.04 -8.73
CA GLN A 109 -5.80 10.11 -7.54
C GLN A 109 -6.68 11.36 -7.52
N GLY A 110 -6.10 12.53 -7.78
CA GLY A 110 -6.84 13.79 -7.85
C GLY A 110 -7.91 13.76 -8.94
N ILE A 111 -7.57 13.27 -10.14
CA ILE A 111 -8.50 13.12 -11.26
C ILE A 111 -9.62 12.15 -10.91
N LEU A 112 -9.29 10.93 -10.48
CA LEU A 112 -10.29 9.91 -10.14
C LEU A 112 -11.20 10.36 -8.99
N GLY A 113 -10.65 11.01 -7.96
CA GLY A 113 -11.42 11.55 -6.84
C GLY A 113 -12.39 12.65 -7.29
N GLY A 114 -11.93 13.58 -8.13
CA GLY A 114 -12.80 14.62 -8.70
C GLY A 114 -13.91 14.04 -9.58
N VAL A 115 -13.57 13.09 -10.47
CA VAL A 115 -14.54 12.40 -11.34
C VAL A 115 -15.55 11.61 -10.51
N THR A 116 -15.13 10.96 -9.42
CA THR A 116 -16.02 10.27 -8.48
C THR A 116 -17.08 11.21 -7.90
N VAL A 117 -16.73 12.45 -7.54
CA VAL A 117 -17.70 13.44 -7.04
C VAL A 117 -18.60 13.93 -8.18
N LEU A 118 -18.01 14.36 -9.30
CA LEU A 118 -18.73 14.99 -10.42
C LEU A 118 -19.71 14.04 -11.14
N HIS A 119 -19.47 12.73 -11.07
CA HIS A 119 -20.32 11.71 -11.68
C HIS A 119 -21.14 10.89 -10.68
N PHE A 120 -21.32 11.38 -9.45
CA PHE A 120 -22.19 10.75 -8.45
C PHE A 120 -21.77 9.33 -8.03
N LEU A 121 -20.49 9.17 -7.67
CA LEU A 121 -19.88 7.94 -7.15
C LEU A 121 -20.02 6.70 -8.06
N PRO A 122 -19.66 6.74 -9.36
CA PRO A 122 -19.74 5.54 -10.20
C PRO A 122 -18.90 4.41 -9.60
N PRO A 123 -19.45 3.18 -9.46
CA PRO A 123 -18.74 2.08 -8.79
C PRO A 123 -17.35 1.83 -9.36
N ALA A 124 -17.23 1.74 -10.69
CA ALA A 124 -15.95 1.48 -11.35
C ALA A 124 -14.89 2.56 -11.06
N ILE A 125 -15.27 3.84 -11.07
CA ILE A 125 -14.35 4.97 -10.86
C ILE A 125 -13.94 5.04 -9.40
N SER A 126 -14.91 4.87 -8.49
CA SER A 126 -14.66 4.92 -7.04
C SER A 126 -13.81 3.73 -6.58
N SER A 127 -14.04 2.53 -7.13
CA SER A 127 -13.18 1.37 -6.88
C SER A 127 -11.78 1.53 -7.47
N ALA A 128 -11.65 2.14 -8.66
CA ALA A 128 -10.35 2.48 -9.23
C ALA A 128 -9.61 3.51 -8.37
N HIS A 129 -10.30 4.54 -7.89
CA HIS A 129 -9.76 5.53 -6.96
C HIS A 129 -9.23 4.85 -5.69
N ALA A 130 -10.01 4.00 -5.03
CA ALA A 130 -9.58 3.27 -3.85
C ALA A 130 -8.37 2.34 -4.12
N THR A 131 -8.34 1.67 -5.27
CA THR A 131 -7.26 0.75 -5.65
C THR A 131 -5.96 1.51 -5.94
N VAL A 132 -6.01 2.60 -6.70
CA VAL A 132 -4.84 3.43 -7.02
C VAL A 132 -4.26 4.08 -5.76
N ALA A 133 -5.09 4.44 -4.76
CA ALA A 133 -4.62 5.01 -3.50
C ALA A 133 -3.72 4.01 -2.74
N GLN A 134 -4.10 2.74 -2.73
CA GLN A 134 -3.31 1.65 -2.11
C GLN A 134 -2.02 1.36 -2.89
N THR A 135 -2.06 1.46 -4.22
CA THR A 135 -0.84 1.38 -5.06
C THR A 135 0.12 2.50 -4.73
N PHE A 136 -0.39 3.74 -4.61
CA PHE A 136 0.42 4.87 -4.17
C PHE A 136 1.01 4.65 -2.78
N PHE A 137 0.24 4.11 -1.83
CA PHE A 137 0.75 3.75 -0.51
C PHE A 137 1.91 2.75 -0.56
N CYS A 138 1.81 1.72 -1.40
CA CYS A 138 2.91 0.76 -1.61
C CYS A 138 4.16 1.44 -2.20
N ILE A 139 3.98 2.37 -3.14
CA ILE A 139 5.08 3.17 -3.70
C ILE A 139 5.72 4.04 -2.61
N ALA A 140 4.93 4.73 -1.78
CA ALA A 140 5.43 5.57 -0.70
C ALA A 140 6.24 4.75 0.32
N VAL A 141 5.73 3.57 0.72
CA VAL A 141 6.44 2.64 1.61
C VAL A 141 7.73 2.12 0.94
N ALA A 142 7.70 1.81 -0.36
CA ALA A 142 8.89 1.40 -1.09
C ALA A 142 9.97 2.50 -1.09
N ILE A 143 9.61 3.75 -1.38
CA ILE A 143 10.53 4.89 -1.28
C ILE A 143 11.11 5.01 0.14
N ALA A 144 10.29 4.85 1.18
CA ALA A 144 10.76 4.86 2.57
C ALA A 144 11.77 3.72 2.87
N VAL A 145 11.54 2.51 2.35
CA VAL A 145 12.49 1.39 2.45
C VAL A 145 13.80 1.71 1.73
N PHE A 146 13.72 2.20 0.50
CA PHE A 146 14.88 2.42 -0.36
C PHE A 146 15.77 3.59 0.04
N THR A 147 15.21 4.55 0.77
CA THR A 147 15.94 5.68 1.39
C THR A 147 16.49 5.34 2.77
N GLY A 148 16.10 4.20 3.35
CA GLY A 148 16.56 3.77 4.66
C GLY A 148 18.06 3.49 4.70
N ARG A 149 18.68 3.79 5.85
CA ARG A 149 20.12 3.62 6.07
C ARG A 149 20.62 2.22 5.71
N LYS A 150 19.92 1.18 6.18
CA LYS A 150 20.23 -0.23 5.88
C LYS A 150 20.14 -0.58 4.40
N TRP A 151 19.36 0.16 3.60
CA TRP A 151 19.28 -0.07 2.16
C TRP A 151 20.39 0.65 1.41
N VAL A 152 20.77 1.84 1.89
CA VAL A 152 21.73 2.71 1.21
C VAL A 152 23.18 2.35 1.55
N GLU A 153 23.48 1.99 2.80
CA GLU A 153 24.85 1.83 3.29
C GLU A 153 25.29 0.37 3.48
N GLU A 154 24.36 -0.58 3.69
CA GLU A 154 24.70 -1.98 3.96
C GLU A 154 24.63 -2.83 2.68
N ASP A 155 25.60 -3.73 2.50
CA ASP A 155 25.49 -4.76 1.47
C ASP A 155 24.59 -5.91 1.95
N PRO A 156 23.67 -6.39 1.11
CA PRO A 156 22.81 -7.51 1.48
C PRO A 156 23.60 -8.80 1.64
N GLN A 157 23.31 -9.55 2.70
CA GLN A 157 23.80 -10.92 2.84
C GLN A 157 23.27 -11.78 1.68
N PRO A 158 24.14 -12.48 0.92
CA PRO A 158 23.70 -13.37 -0.15
C PRO A 158 22.96 -14.59 0.41
N LEU A 159 21.70 -14.77 0.00
CA LEU A 159 20.87 -15.91 0.41
C LEU A 159 20.55 -16.81 -0.79
N ALA A 160 21.06 -18.05 -0.75
CA ALA A 160 20.72 -19.07 -1.73
C ALA A 160 19.32 -19.63 -1.48
N ASP A 161 18.41 -19.42 -2.43
CA ASP A 161 17.08 -20.02 -2.39
C ASP A 161 17.05 -21.36 -3.15
N ASN A 162 17.20 -22.44 -2.40
CA ASN A 162 17.15 -23.81 -2.91
C ASN A 162 15.71 -24.38 -2.96
N GLY A 163 14.69 -23.59 -2.61
CA GLY A 163 13.29 -23.99 -2.63
C GLY A 163 12.66 -24.13 -4.01
N HIS A 164 11.60 -24.93 -4.08
CA HIS A 164 10.69 -25.02 -5.22
C HIS A 164 9.23 -25.00 -4.72
N PRO A 165 8.38 -24.07 -5.19
CA PRO A 165 8.72 -22.89 -5.99
C PRO A 165 9.68 -21.94 -5.24
N LYS A 166 10.33 -21.05 -5.98
CA LYS A 166 11.24 -20.04 -5.39
C LYS A 166 10.45 -19.10 -4.48
N LEU A 167 11.03 -18.70 -3.36
CA LEU A 167 10.40 -17.82 -2.38
C LEU A 167 9.99 -16.47 -3.00
N LEU A 168 10.82 -15.93 -3.89
CA LEU A 168 10.47 -14.70 -4.63
C LEU A 168 9.20 -14.87 -5.47
N VAL A 169 9.00 -16.04 -6.08
CA VAL A 169 7.78 -16.32 -6.86
C VAL A 169 6.57 -16.38 -5.94
N LEU A 170 6.67 -17.03 -4.78
CA LEU A 170 5.61 -17.04 -3.77
C LEU A 170 5.26 -15.63 -3.28
N CYS A 171 6.27 -14.78 -3.06
CA CYS A 171 6.07 -13.38 -2.67
C CYS A 171 5.34 -12.58 -3.77
N LEU A 172 5.75 -12.74 -5.04
CA LEU A 172 5.08 -12.09 -6.18
C LEU A 172 3.65 -12.57 -6.37
N CYS A 173 3.40 -13.89 -6.28
CA CYS A 173 2.05 -14.45 -6.31
C CYS A 173 1.19 -13.93 -5.15
N SER A 174 1.78 -13.76 -3.96
CA SER A 174 1.10 -13.18 -2.80
C SER A 174 0.64 -11.75 -3.06
N ILE A 175 1.51 -10.90 -3.64
CA ILE A 175 1.14 -9.53 -4.04
C ILE A 175 -0.02 -9.57 -5.04
N VAL A 176 0.07 -10.40 -6.09
CA VAL A 176 -0.95 -10.47 -7.15
C VAL A 176 -2.31 -10.87 -6.58
N VAL A 177 -2.37 -11.97 -5.82
CA VAL A 177 -3.63 -12.48 -5.26
C VAL A 177 -4.22 -11.49 -4.24
N LEU A 178 -3.38 -10.83 -3.45
CA LEU A 178 -3.81 -9.79 -2.51
C LEU A 178 -4.27 -8.51 -3.22
N TYR A 179 -3.68 -8.16 -4.36
CA TYR A 179 -4.12 -7.01 -5.16
C TYR A 179 -5.46 -7.28 -5.84
N VAL A 180 -5.70 -8.50 -6.32
CA VAL A 180 -7.03 -8.93 -6.79
C VAL A 180 -8.05 -8.86 -5.65
N GLN A 181 -7.68 -9.29 -4.44
CA GLN A 181 -8.54 -9.18 -3.26
C GLN A 181 -8.89 -7.72 -2.92
N LEU A 182 -7.92 -6.83 -3.02
CA LEU A 182 -8.12 -5.39 -2.86
C LEU A 182 -9.14 -4.86 -3.89
N ILE A 183 -9.00 -5.22 -5.17
CA ILE A 183 -9.94 -4.82 -6.22
C ILE A 183 -11.35 -5.34 -5.90
N PHE A 184 -11.49 -6.62 -5.55
CA PHE A 184 -12.79 -7.18 -5.16
C PHE A 184 -13.39 -6.47 -3.95
N GLY A 185 -12.56 -6.13 -2.96
CA GLY A 185 -12.99 -5.37 -1.78
C GLY A 185 -13.45 -3.96 -2.11
N ALA A 186 -12.74 -3.27 -3.01
CA ALA A 186 -13.11 -1.95 -3.48
C ALA A 186 -14.41 -1.97 -4.30
N ILE A 187 -14.60 -2.96 -5.17
CA ILE A 187 -15.83 -3.13 -5.96
C ILE A 187 -17.02 -3.46 -5.05
N LEU A 188 -16.84 -4.38 -4.09
CA LEU A 188 -17.87 -4.70 -3.09
C LEU A 188 -18.26 -3.46 -2.28
N ARG A 189 -17.29 -2.68 -1.82
CA ARG A 189 -17.53 -1.47 -0.99
C ARG A 189 -18.33 -0.40 -1.72
N HIS A 190 -18.13 -0.26 -3.03
CA HIS A 190 -18.83 0.70 -3.89
C HIS A 190 -20.01 0.06 -4.64
N HIS A 191 -20.55 -1.07 -4.13
CA HIS A 191 -21.76 -1.72 -4.64
C HIS A 191 -21.69 -2.21 -6.10
N GLY A 192 -20.49 -2.46 -6.63
CA GLY A 192 -20.30 -2.96 -8.00
C GLY A 192 -20.24 -4.49 -8.11
N MET A 193 -20.30 -5.23 -7.00
CA MET A 193 -20.20 -6.70 -6.96
C MET A 193 -20.83 -7.25 -5.67
N HIS A 194 -21.33 -8.49 -5.72
CA HIS A 194 -21.78 -9.23 -4.55
C HIS A 194 -20.61 -9.57 -3.60
N TRP A 195 -20.92 -9.96 -2.36
CA TRP A 195 -19.91 -10.23 -1.33
C TRP A 195 -19.10 -11.53 -1.58
N TRP A 196 -19.68 -12.53 -2.24
CA TRP A 196 -19.11 -13.87 -2.31
C TRP A 196 -17.76 -13.95 -3.07
N PRO A 197 -17.48 -13.23 -4.17
CA PRO A 197 -16.18 -13.33 -4.84
C PRO A 197 -15.05 -12.81 -3.96
N HIS A 198 -15.30 -11.73 -3.20
CA HIS A 198 -14.36 -11.20 -2.22
C HIS A 198 -14.09 -12.21 -1.10
N VAL A 199 -15.13 -12.84 -0.55
CA VAL A 199 -14.97 -13.84 0.51
C VAL A 199 -14.25 -15.10 0.01
N VAL A 200 -14.60 -15.60 -1.18
CA VAL A 200 -13.95 -16.79 -1.77
C VAL A 200 -12.45 -16.54 -2.01
N ASN A 201 -12.09 -15.40 -2.63
CA ASN A 201 -10.69 -15.09 -2.89
C ASN A 201 -9.90 -14.78 -1.59
N ALA A 202 -10.57 -14.39 -0.49
CA ALA A 202 -9.93 -14.24 0.82
C ALA A 202 -9.31 -15.55 1.34
N PHE A 203 -9.90 -16.72 1.03
CA PHE A 203 -9.32 -18.02 1.36
C PHE A 203 -8.02 -18.27 0.57
N SER A 204 -8.02 -17.95 -0.73
CA SER A 204 -6.83 -18.06 -1.58
C SER A 204 -5.69 -17.14 -1.10
N VAL A 205 -6.01 -15.89 -0.74
CA VAL A 205 -5.07 -14.95 -0.12
C VAL A 205 -4.50 -15.54 1.17
N SER A 206 -5.36 -16.02 2.08
CA SER A 206 -4.96 -16.52 3.39
C SER A 206 -4.03 -17.72 3.26
N LEU A 207 -4.35 -18.65 2.36
CA LEU A 207 -3.49 -19.80 2.07
C LEU A 207 -2.14 -19.35 1.50
N MET A 208 -2.14 -18.50 0.47
CA MET A 208 -0.92 -18.07 -0.22
C MET A 208 0.03 -17.30 0.72
N LEU A 209 -0.49 -16.37 1.53
CA LEU A 209 0.32 -15.61 2.48
C LEU A 209 0.82 -16.48 3.63
N THR A 210 0.01 -17.43 4.12
CA THR A 210 0.45 -18.39 5.14
C THR A 210 1.59 -19.27 4.62
N LEU A 211 1.45 -19.84 3.41
CA LEU A 211 2.50 -20.62 2.77
C LEU A 211 3.78 -19.81 2.58
N THR A 212 3.66 -18.59 2.07
CA THR A 212 4.80 -17.68 1.88
C THR A 212 5.48 -17.34 3.20
N GLY A 213 4.70 -17.08 4.25
CA GLY A 213 5.20 -16.73 5.57
C GLY A 213 5.90 -17.90 6.26
N VAL A 214 5.26 -19.07 6.32
CA VAL A 214 5.87 -20.29 6.88
C VAL A 214 7.16 -20.63 6.13
N ARG A 215 7.13 -20.59 4.79
CA ARG A 215 8.31 -20.85 3.95
C ARG A 215 9.45 -19.89 4.26
N SER A 216 9.15 -18.61 4.43
CA SER A 216 10.15 -17.57 4.77
C SER A 216 10.77 -17.82 6.14
N LEU A 217 9.96 -18.13 7.15
CA LEU A 217 10.42 -18.36 8.52
C LEU A 217 11.23 -19.65 8.68
N VAL A 218 10.85 -20.72 7.97
CA VAL A 218 11.59 -21.99 7.99
C VAL A 218 12.93 -21.85 7.26
N GLN A 219 12.97 -21.16 6.13
CA GLN A 219 14.20 -21.04 5.33
C GLN A 219 15.20 -20.03 5.88
N PHE A 220 14.70 -18.90 6.36
CA PHE A 220 15.52 -17.75 6.75
C PHE A 220 15.20 -17.24 8.17
N PRO A 221 15.20 -18.12 9.20
CA PRO A 221 14.79 -17.74 10.57
C PRO A 221 15.72 -16.71 11.23
N ARG A 222 16.97 -16.62 10.78
CA ARG A 222 17.99 -15.73 11.35
C ARG A 222 18.13 -14.40 10.60
N VAL A 223 17.52 -14.25 9.42
CA VAL A 223 17.63 -13.04 8.60
C VAL A 223 16.54 -12.08 9.01
N GLU A 224 16.88 -11.10 9.85
CA GLU A 224 15.88 -10.17 10.41
C GLU A 224 15.12 -9.36 9.35
N ALA A 225 15.79 -9.03 8.24
CA ALA A 225 15.21 -8.31 7.12
C ALA A 225 14.06 -9.09 6.45
N ILE A 226 14.04 -10.42 6.56
CA ILE A 226 12.96 -11.29 6.06
C ILE A 226 12.01 -11.64 7.22
N ARG A 227 12.54 -12.07 8.37
CA ARG A 227 11.75 -12.51 9.52
C ARG A 227 10.76 -11.44 10.02
N ARG A 228 11.22 -10.19 10.21
CA ARG A 228 10.37 -9.11 10.75
C ARG A 228 9.16 -8.80 9.87
N PRO A 229 9.31 -8.50 8.56
CA PRO A 229 8.15 -8.27 7.71
C PRO A 229 7.30 -9.54 7.54
N THR A 230 7.87 -10.75 7.57
CA THR A 230 7.06 -11.98 7.55
C THR A 230 6.16 -12.10 8.78
N VAL A 231 6.69 -11.91 9.99
CA VAL A 231 5.90 -11.98 11.23
C VAL A 231 4.82 -10.90 11.22
N ALA A 232 5.16 -9.67 10.81
CA ALA A 232 4.19 -8.59 10.67
C ALA A 232 3.10 -8.93 9.64
N MET A 233 3.47 -9.49 8.48
CA MET A 233 2.52 -9.92 7.46
C MET A 233 1.56 -11.00 7.97
N LEU A 234 2.05 -12.02 8.67
CA LEU A 234 1.21 -13.08 9.24
C LEU A 234 0.29 -12.55 10.34
N PHE A 235 0.78 -11.66 11.21
CA PHE A 235 -0.03 -10.99 12.20
C PHE A 235 -1.15 -10.16 11.55
N LEU A 236 -0.79 -9.31 10.58
CA LEU A 236 -1.74 -8.48 9.83
C LEU A 236 -2.75 -9.34 9.06
N LEU A 237 -2.36 -10.49 8.52
CA LEU A 237 -3.27 -11.43 7.87
C LEU A 237 -4.34 -11.92 8.85
N VAL A 238 -3.93 -12.39 10.03
CA VAL A 238 -4.87 -12.87 11.05
C VAL A 238 -5.81 -11.74 11.47
N THR A 239 -5.27 -10.55 11.75
CA THR A 239 -6.08 -9.36 12.05
C THR A 239 -7.06 -9.03 10.91
N GLN A 240 -6.62 -9.11 9.65
CA GLN A 240 -7.45 -8.81 8.48
C GLN A 240 -8.60 -9.78 8.32
N VAL A 241 -8.41 -11.07 8.61
CA VAL A 241 -9.47 -12.08 8.58
C VAL A 241 -10.51 -11.80 9.66
N PHE A 242 -10.10 -11.50 10.89
CA PHE A 242 -11.02 -11.14 11.97
C PHE A 242 -11.79 -9.85 11.66
N LEU A 243 -11.11 -8.81 11.19
CA LEU A 243 -11.75 -7.56 10.77
C LEU A 243 -12.68 -7.76 9.57
N GLY A 244 -12.32 -8.64 8.62
CA GLY A 244 -13.13 -8.96 7.46
C GLY A 244 -14.41 -9.70 7.86
N PHE A 245 -14.32 -10.64 8.79
CA PHE A 245 -15.48 -11.30 9.36
C PHE A 245 -16.36 -10.33 10.15
N ALA A 246 -15.77 -9.47 10.99
CA ALA A 246 -16.52 -8.44 11.72
C ALA A 246 -17.24 -7.48 10.75
N ALA A 247 -16.57 -7.00 9.71
CA ALA A 247 -17.14 -6.14 8.67
C ALA A 247 -18.25 -6.85 7.89
N PHE A 248 -18.09 -8.14 7.57
CA PHE A 248 -19.11 -8.96 6.93
C PHE A 248 -20.36 -9.07 7.80
N VAL A 249 -20.19 -9.40 9.08
CA VAL A 249 -21.30 -9.49 10.04
C VAL A 249 -22.01 -8.14 10.16
N THR A 250 -21.27 -7.05 10.40
CA THR A 250 -21.86 -5.73 10.63
C THR A 250 -22.52 -5.13 9.38
N ARG A 251 -22.02 -5.42 8.18
CA ARG A 251 -22.47 -4.78 6.94
C ARG A 251 -23.40 -5.64 6.10
N VAL A 252 -23.22 -6.96 6.10
CA VAL A 252 -23.96 -7.89 5.24
C VAL A 252 -25.02 -8.65 6.01
N VAL A 253 -24.71 -9.12 7.22
CA VAL A 253 -25.65 -9.91 8.03
C VAL A 253 -26.60 -9.01 8.83
N TRP A 254 -26.08 -7.92 9.40
CA TRP A 254 -26.86 -7.01 10.26
C TRP A 254 -27.53 -5.84 9.52
N GLY A 255 -27.38 -5.70 8.21
CA GLY A 255 -28.02 -4.60 7.46
C GLY A 255 -29.56 -4.70 7.43
N PRO A 256 -30.24 -3.83 6.67
CA PRO A 256 -30.62 -2.44 6.98
C PRO A 256 -31.64 -2.27 8.13
N GLU A 257 -32.11 -3.36 8.76
CA GLU A 257 -33.25 -3.31 9.71
C GLU A 257 -32.86 -3.26 11.19
N THR A 258 -31.56 -3.18 11.51
CA THR A 258 -31.11 -3.21 12.90
C THR A 258 -30.83 -1.82 13.47
N VAL A 259 -31.29 -1.60 14.71
CA VAL A 259 -31.06 -0.40 15.55
C VAL A 259 -29.63 -0.40 16.14
N LEU A 260 -28.72 -1.21 15.61
CA LEU A 260 -27.36 -1.38 16.15
C LEU A 260 -26.50 -0.13 15.91
N PRO A 261 -25.48 0.15 16.75
CA PRO A 261 -24.62 1.32 16.60
C PRO A 261 -23.86 1.31 15.28
N GLN A 262 -24.08 2.34 14.45
CA GLN A 262 -23.37 2.57 13.18
C GLN A 262 -21.84 2.60 13.36
N ASP A 263 -21.38 3.00 14.55
CA ASP A 263 -19.97 3.05 14.94
C ASP A 263 -19.24 1.70 14.79
N SER A 264 -19.93 0.58 15.08
CA SER A 264 -19.31 -0.75 14.99
C SER A 264 -18.98 -1.14 13.55
N MET A 265 -19.90 -0.84 12.62
CA MET A 265 -19.70 -1.00 11.18
C MET A 265 -18.63 -0.04 10.68
N LEU A 266 -18.67 1.23 11.11
CA LEU A 266 -17.66 2.23 10.75
C LEU A 266 -16.27 1.76 11.14
N ILE A 267 -16.07 1.41 12.42
CA ILE A 267 -14.77 1.00 12.96
C ILE A 267 -14.28 -0.27 12.26
N SER A 268 -15.11 -1.31 12.14
CA SER A 268 -14.71 -2.57 11.53
C SER A 268 -14.32 -2.40 10.06
N THR A 269 -15.10 -1.64 9.29
CA THR A 269 -14.84 -1.43 7.86
C THR A 269 -13.64 -0.51 7.60
N VAL A 270 -13.47 0.56 8.38
CA VAL A 270 -12.33 1.46 8.27
C VAL A 270 -11.05 0.74 8.69
N ALA A 271 -11.07 0.01 9.81
CA ALA A 271 -9.94 -0.79 10.26
C ALA A 271 -9.57 -1.87 9.24
N HIS A 272 -10.55 -2.55 8.64
CA HIS A 272 -10.31 -3.57 7.61
C HIS A 272 -9.60 -2.98 6.38
N VAL A 273 -9.92 -1.75 5.97
CA VAL A 273 -9.20 -1.08 4.87
C VAL A 273 -7.79 -0.66 5.27
N ALA A 274 -7.61 -0.14 6.48
CA ALA A 274 -6.29 0.26 6.97
C ALA A 274 -5.34 -0.94 7.14
N VAL A 275 -5.82 -2.03 7.74
CA VAL A 275 -5.04 -3.26 7.92
C VAL A 275 -4.78 -3.95 6.57
N GLY A 276 -5.75 -3.93 5.65
CA GLY A 276 -5.53 -4.40 4.27
C GLY A 276 -4.43 -3.62 3.56
N ALA A 277 -4.37 -2.30 3.73
CA ALA A 277 -3.30 -1.44 3.22
C ALA A 277 -1.93 -1.87 3.76
N LEU A 278 -1.84 -2.00 5.08
CA LEU A 278 -0.61 -2.40 5.77
C LEU A 278 -0.18 -3.81 5.37
N LEU A 279 -1.12 -4.74 5.19
CA LEU A 279 -0.84 -6.11 4.76
C LEU A 279 -0.21 -6.12 3.36
N LEU A 280 -0.78 -5.37 2.41
CA LEU A 280 -0.23 -5.25 1.06
C LEU A 280 1.16 -4.61 1.06
N ALA A 281 1.32 -3.49 1.77
CA ALA A 281 2.60 -2.81 1.89
C ALA A 281 3.66 -3.72 2.55
N THR A 282 3.33 -4.44 3.63
CA THR A 282 4.25 -5.35 4.31
C THR A 282 4.63 -6.54 3.42
N THR A 283 3.69 -7.06 2.64
CA THR A 283 3.96 -8.12 1.64
C THR A 283 4.91 -7.61 0.54
N ALA A 284 4.74 -6.36 0.09
CA ALA A 284 5.66 -5.72 -0.83
C ALA A 284 7.06 -5.53 -0.22
N VAL A 285 7.15 -5.08 1.04
CA VAL A 285 8.43 -4.97 1.77
C VAL A 285 9.12 -6.33 1.87
N LEU A 286 8.42 -7.40 2.24
CA LEU A 286 8.96 -8.76 2.28
C LEU A 286 9.53 -9.15 0.91
N THR A 287 8.76 -8.89 -0.16
CA THR A 287 9.16 -9.20 -1.54
C THR A 287 10.44 -8.45 -1.94
N LEU A 288 10.56 -7.17 -1.58
CA LEU A 288 11.75 -6.35 -1.85
C LEU A 288 12.97 -6.89 -1.09
N GLN A 289 12.81 -7.30 0.16
CA GLN A 289 13.90 -7.86 0.96
C GLN A 289 14.36 -9.21 0.42
N VAL A 290 13.43 -10.12 0.09
CA VAL A 290 13.74 -11.41 -0.53
C VAL A 290 14.45 -11.19 -1.87
N TRP A 291 13.95 -10.28 -2.71
CA TRP A 291 14.59 -9.93 -3.98
C TRP A 291 16.03 -9.43 -3.78
N ARG A 292 16.24 -8.50 -2.85
CA ARG A 292 17.56 -7.92 -2.54
C ARG A 292 18.57 -9.00 -2.12
N HIS A 293 18.20 -9.92 -1.24
CA HIS A 293 19.11 -10.94 -0.74
C HIS A 293 19.36 -12.09 -1.73
N VAL A 294 18.35 -12.49 -2.52
CA VAL A 294 18.49 -13.53 -3.55
C VAL A 294 19.29 -13.03 -4.76
N THR A 295 19.12 -11.77 -5.16
CA THR A 295 19.91 -11.17 -6.25
C THR A 295 21.38 -11.04 -5.88
N ALA A 296 21.69 -10.70 -4.63
CA ALA A 296 23.05 -10.68 -4.10
C ALA A 296 23.74 -12.04 -4.23
N ALA A 297 23.06 -13.13 -3.86
CA ALA A 297 23.59 -14.49 -4.02
C ALA A 297 23.85 -14.87 -5.48
N ARG A 298 22.98 -14.43 -6.41
CA ARG A 298 23.20 -14.67 -7.85
C ARG A 298 24.44 -13.93 -8.36
N ALA A 299 24.61 -12.67 -7.95
CA ALA A 299 25.77 -11.87 -8.34
C ALA A 299 27.08 -12.47 -7.82
N GLU A 300 27.10 -12.91 -6.56
CA GLU A 300 28.25 -13.57 -5.94
C GLU A 300 28.60 -14.88 -6.68
N LYS A 301 27.59 -15.71 -6.98
CA LYS A 301 27.80 -16.96 -7.74
C LYS A 301 28.41 -16.71 -9.13
N ILE A 302 27.95 -15.68 -9.85
CA ILE A 302 28.50 -15.30 -11.16
C ILE A 302 29.95 -14.83 -11.02
N ALA A 303 30.25 -14.01 -10.00
CA ALA A 303 31.60 -13.53 -9.74
C ALA A 303 32.57 -14.68 -9.40
N MET A 304 32.10 -15.71 -8.69
CA MET A 304 32.90 -16.91 -8.40
C MET A 304 33.19 -17.74 -9.67
N ILE A 305 32.20 -17.93 -10.55
CA ILE A 305 32.38 -18.65 -11.81
C ILE A 305 33.38 -17.93 -12.72
N GLY A 306 33.28 -16.59 -12.83
CA GLY A 306 34.20 -15.79 -13.65
C GLY A 306 35.64 -15.71 -13.12
N ARG A 307 35.89 -16.14 -11.87
CA ARG A 307 37.22 -16.17 -11.25
C ARG A 307 37.91 -17.53 -11.32
N GLN A 308 37.24 -18.58 -11.80
CA GLN A 308 37.92 -19.86 -12.00
C GLN A 308 38.95 -19.72 -13.13
N PRO A 309 40.25 -19.94 -12.88
CA PRO A 309 41.24 -19.91 -13.95
C PRO A 309 40.85 -21.01 -14.95
N ILE A 310 40.76 -20.64 -16.22
CA ILE A 310 40.69 -21.61 -17.32
C ILE A 310 41.99 -22.40 -17.20
N GLY A 311 41.90 -23.64 -16.73
CA GLY A 311 43.05 -24.54 -16.68
C GLY A 311 43.57 -24.71 -18.10
N LEU A 312 44.73 -24.12 -18.37
CA LEU A 312 45.62 -24.48 -19.48
C LEU A 312 46.34 -25.78 -19.13
#